data_AF-X1F5G4-F1
#
_entry.id   AF-X1F5G4-F1
#
_cell.length_a   1.000
_cell.length_b   1.000
_cell.length_c   1.000
_cell.angle_alpha   90.00
_cell.angle_beta   90.00
_cell.angle_gamma   90.00
#
_symmetry.space_group_name_H-M   'P 1'
#
loop_
_entity.id
_entity.type
_entity.pdbx_description
1 polymer ?
#
loop_
_entity_poly.entity_id
_entity_poly.type
_entity_poly.pdbx_seq_one_letter_code
_entity_poly.pdbx_strand_id
1 'polypeptide(L)'
;ADIAEETYHQVNAQLGPPKHHHLQKIAIIMEDFSDYALGFASFFPHRVIRLSLTAPTAKSFDMKFKGWLKIIIAHEYTHLAHLEMTGGLTTALRALFGQILLPNALQPMWSIEGLAVYNETKFTTGGRGIDSRYDMYLRMAALENQFNTLDQISGYYLTSWPDGTAPYIYGQSLLHFMAQKYGENKVIAISEIFCEYPYLGFNYAVKRAIGLNLEELYQSWKDSLKEKYQLQTQKILSQRNLTPSQQLTKCNYWIDYPRWLSTPTPDGDKIAVRVSTPHSYPSIQIVDPLSPSLPLTPRSAKNQTQPLIKRVYERGSSFDITADGSKIIYAKLDDYEQFYKFYDLYLFDLKTEKEIRLSEGLRARDPSWSPDPENSQIVAVINQSGTNNLALINLPSPNSSINENQPTYKLITKEDIV
;
A
#
# COMPACT_ATOMS: atom_id res chain seq x y z
N ALA A 1 -8.90 -23.15 -1.30
CA ALA A 1 -8.40 -24.10 -2.30
C ALA A 1 -8.83 -23.66 -3.69
N ASP A 2 -10.13 -23.56 -3.95
CA ASP A 2 -10.69 -23.22 -5.28
C ASP A 2 -10.10 -21.95 -5.91
N ILE A 3 -9.93 -20.88 -5.13
CA ILE A 3 -9.28 -19.64 -5.58
C ILE A 3 -7.86 -19.92 -6.12
N ALA A 4 -7.07 -20.73 -5.42
CA ALA A 4 -5.70 -21.03 -5.80
C ALA A 4 -5.63 -21.92 -7.05
N GLU A 5 -6.50 -22.91 -7.16
CA GLU A 5 -6.58 -23.79 -8.35
C GLU A 5 -7.05 -23.01 -9.58
N GLU A 6 -8.05 -22.14 -9.44
CA GLU A 6 -8.52 -21.27 -10.52
C GLU A 6 -7.39 -20.34 -11.00
N THR A 7 -6.71 -19.67 -10.07
CA THR A 7 -5.55 -18.81 -10.38
C THR A 7 -4.43 -19.59 -11.04
N TYR A 8 -4.12 -20.80 -10.56
CA TYR A 8 -3.10 -21.67 -11.14
C TYR A 8 -3.37 -21.94 -12.62
N HIS A 9 -4.61 -22.32 -12.96
CA HIS A 9 -4.99 -22.58 -14.34
C HIS A 9 -4.95 -21.31 -15.21
N GLN A 10 -5.46 -20.18 -14.71
CA GLN A 10 -5.51 -18.92 -15.43
C GLN A 10 -4.11 -18.37 -15.77
N VAL A 11 -3.23 -18.33 -14.78
CA VAL A 11 -1.87 -17.79 -14.95
C VAL A 11 -1.01 -18.73 -15.81
N ASN A 12 -1.09 -20.06 -15.63
CA ASN A 12 -0.34 -20.99 -16.48
C ASN A 12 -0.86 -21.06 -17.92
N ALA A 13 -2.14 -20.76 -18.16
CA ALA A 13 -2.65 -20.62 -19.53
C ALA A 13 -1.99 -19.44 -20.27
N GLN A 14 -1.51 -18.42 -19.53
CA GLN A 14 -0.82 -17.25 -20.07
C GLN A 14 0.70 -17.42 -20.12
N LEU A 15 1.33 -17.92 -19.05
CA LEU A 15 2.79 -18.01 -18.90
C LEU A 15 3.38 -19.37 -19.28
N GLY A 16 2.53 -20.36 -19.55
CA GLY A 16 2.92 -21.75 -19.75
C GLY A 16 3.11 -22.51 -18.42
N PRO A 17 2.98 -23.84 -18.44
CA PRO A 17 3.13 -24.65 -17.23
C PRO A 17 4.60 -24.74 -16.79
N PRO A 18 4.87 -25.04 -15.50
CA PRO A 18 6.22 -25.33 -15.03
C PRO A 18 6.84 -26.50 -15.82
N LYS A 19 8.09 -26.33 -16.28
CA LYS A 19 8.80 -27.36 -17.07
C LYS A 19 9.21 -28.60 -16.27
N HIS A 20 9.15 -28.56 -14.93
CA HIS A 20 9.62 -29.64 -14.05
C HIS A 20 8.49 -30.19 -13.16
N HIS A 21 8.10 -31.45 -13.38
CA HIS A 21 6.94 -32.09 -12.72
C HIS A 21 7.05 -32.30 -11.21
N HIS A 22 8.27 -32.48 -10.66
CA HIS A 22 8.46 -32.56 -9.19
C HIS A 22 8.19 -31.23 -8.49
N LEU A 23 8.12 -30.14 -9.27
CA LEU A 23 7.71 -28.82 -8.86
C LEU A 23 6.22 -28.59 -9.22
N GLN A 24 5.29 -29.44 -8.77
CA GLN A 24 3.85 -29.17 -8.96
C GLN A 24 3.13 -28.69 -7.70
N LYS A 25 3.52 -29.13 -6.50
CA LYS A 25 2.86 -28.71 -5.27
C LYS A 25 3.42 -27.40 -4.73
N ILE A 26 2.52 -26.49 -4.36
CA ILE A 26 2.82 -25.19 -3.75
C ILE A 26 2.12 -25.16 -2.40
N ALA A 27 2.86 -24.86 -1.35
CA ALA A 27 2.27 -24.67 -0.03
C ALA A 27 1.70 -23.25 0.07
N ILE A 28 0.49 -23.12 0.59
CA ILE A 28 -0.07 -21.82 0.98
C ILE A 28 -0.15 -21.81 2.51
N ILE A 29 0.63 -20.94 3.14
CA ILE A 29 0.68 -20.77 4.59
C ILE A 29 -0.13 -19.52 4.92
N MET A 30 -1.13 -19.69 5.76
CA MET A 30 -1.97 -18.61 6.27
C MET A 30 -1.55 -18.30 7.71
N GLU A 31 -1.21 -17.05 7.97
CA GLU A 31 -0.53 -16.64 9.20
C GLU A 31 -1.32 -15.55 9.92
N ASP A 32 -1.60 -15.72 11.21
CA ASP A 32 -2.40 -14.77 11.99
C ASP A 32 -1.57 -14.02 13.04
N PHE A 33 -0.26 -13.88 12.81
CA PHE A 33 0.62 -13.21 13.78
C PHE A 33 0.67 -11.69 13.61
N SER A 34 0.04 -11.12 12.59
CA SER A 34 0.07 -9.68 12.34
C SER A 34 -1.24 -9.16 11.74
N ASP A 35 -1.68 -7.98 12.17
CA ASP A 35 -2.80 -7.27 11.55
C ASP A 35 -2.43 -6.55 10.25
N TYR A 36 -1.15 -6.56 9.89
CA TYR A 36 -0.67 -6.03 8.62
C TYR A 36 -0.86 -7.04 7.49
N ALA A 37 -1.62 -6.63 6.46
CA ALA A 37 -1.89 -7.46 5.29
C ALA A 37 -0.63 -7.59 4.43
N LEU A 38 -0.07 -8.80 4.40
CA LEU A 38 1.11 -9.13 3.61
C LEU A 38 0.85 -10.38 2.78
N GLY A 39 1.29 -10.34 1.53
CA GLY A 39 1.49 -11.50 0.67
C GLY A 39 2.97 -11.64 0.38
N PHE A 40 3.47 -12.87 0.35
CA PHE A 40 4.85 -13.14 -0.03
C PHE A 40 4.99 -14.52 -0.65
N ALA A 41 5.46 -14.56 -1.90
CA ALA A 41 5.92 -15.78 -2.56
C ALA A 41 7.42 -16.01 -2.32
N SER A 42 7.77 -17.23 -1.89
CA SER A 42 9.14 -17.74 -1.94
C SER A 42 9.26 -18.88 -2.94
N PHE A 43 10.41 -18.94 -3.60
CA PHE A 43 10.77 -19.90 -4.64
C PHE A 43 11.85 -20.87 -4.14
N PHE A 44 12.56 -20.48 -3.08
CA PHE A 44 13.73 -21.18 -2.54
C PHE A 44 13.75 -21.09 -1.00
N PRO A 45 14.01 -22.19 -0.27
CA PRO A 45 14.25 -23.55 -0.76
C PRO A 45 12.97 -24.30 -1.18
N HIS A 46 11.80 -23.73 -0.90
CA HIS A 46 10.50 -24.31 -1.22
C HIS A 46 9.57 -23.27 -1.82
N ARG A 47 8.59 -23.74 -2.61
CA ARG A 47 7.58 -22.89 -3.22
C ARG A 47 6.43 -22.71 -2.28
N VAL A 48 6.37 -21.52 -1.72
CA VAL A 48 5.44 -21.19 -0.65
C VAL A 48 4.85 -19.82 -0.94
N ILE A 49 3.53 -19.71 -0.84
CA ILE A 49 2.85 -18.43 -0.72
C ILE A 49 2.49 -18.27 0.76
N ARG A 50 2.98 -17.21 1.40
CA ARG A 50 2.63 -16.83 2.78
C ARG A 50 1.67 -15.66 2.72
N LEU A 51 0.58 -15.74 3.47
CA LEU A 51 -0.48 -14.74 3.49
C LEU A 51 -0.84 -14.42 4.94
N SER A 52 -0.90 -13.13 5.29
CA SER A 52 -1.50 -12.71 6.56
C SER A 52 -3.02 -12.95 6.52
N LEU A 53 -3.57 -13.54 7.57
CA LEU A 53 -5.01 -13.68 7.82
C LEU A 53 -5.60 -12.36 8.31
N THR A 54 -5.41 -11.31 7.53
CA THR A 54 -5.96 -9.98 7.80
C THR A 54 -6.36 -9.36 6.47
N ALA A 55 -7.63 -8.97 6.37
CA ALA A 55 -8.10 -8.30 5.17
C ALA A 55 -7.47 -6.89 5.11
N PRO A 56 -6.90 -6.49 3.96
CA PRO A 56 -6.22 -5.22 3.83
C PRO A 56 -7.13 -4.04 4.11
N THR A 57 -6.56 -2.99 4.69
CA THR A 57 -7.27 -1.72 4.86
C THR A 57 -7.52 -1.06 3.51
N ALA A 58 -8.47 -0.14 3.44
CA ALA A 58 -8.78 0.65 2.24
C ALA A 58 -7.56 1.43 1.67
N LYS A 59 -6.51 1.60 2.48
CA LYS A 59 -5.24 2.24 2.10
C LYS A 59 -4.02 1.31 2.08
N SER A 60 -4.12 0.05 2.53
CA SER A 60 -3.03 -0.93 2.40
C SER A 60 -2.88 -1.38 0.94
N PHE A 61 -4.00 -1.74 0.33
CA PHE A 61 -4.26 -1.92 -1.11
C PHE A 61 -4.15 -0.70 -2.00
N ASP A 62 -4.51 0.44 -1.41
CA ASP A 62 -5.07 1.53 -2.17
C ASP A 62 -6.11 1.04 -3.24
N MET A 63 -7.02 0.10 -2.90
CA MET A 63 -7.87 -0.56 -3.91
C MET A 63 -9.30 -0.94 -3.45
N LYS A 64 -10.25 -0.98 -4.39
CA LYS A 64 -11.53 -1.71 -4.27
C LYS A 64 -11.37 -3.17 -4.68
N PHE A 65 -11.75 -4.11 -3.81
CA PHE A 65 -11.74 -5.54 -4.12
C PHE A 65 -13.06 -6.21 -3.75
N LYS A 66 -13.50 -7.19 -4.54
CA LYS A 66 -14.63 -8.07 -4.17
C LYS A 66 -14.18 -9.26 -3.32
N GLY A 67 -12.93 -9.71 -3.49
CA GLY A 67 -12.30 -10.75 -2.69
C GLY A 67 -10.79 -10.54 -2.62
N TRP A 68 -10.32 -10.00 -1.49
CA TRP A 68 -8.90 -9.67 -1.30
C TRP A 68 -7.99 -10.88 -1.48
N LEU A 69 -8.42 -12.05 -1.00
CA LEU A 69 -7.64 -13.27 -1.05
C LEU A 69 -7.34 -13.71 -2.50
N LYS A 70 -8.30 -13.55 -3.42
CA LYS A 70 -8.11 -13.87 -4.85
C LYS A 70 -7.09 -12.95 -5.52
N ILE A 71 -7.07 -11.67 -5.14
CA ILE A 71 -6.10 -10.71 -5.65
C ILE A 71 -4.70 -11.08 -5.17
N ILE A 72 -4.50 -11.26 -3.87
CA ILE A 72 -3.16 -11.57 -3.35
C ILE A 72 -2.67 -12.91 -3.91
N ILE A 73 -3.52 -13.94 -3.97
CA ILE A 73 -3.12 -15.23 -4.57
C ILE A 73 -2.77 -15.06 -6.06
N ALA A 74 -3.51 -14.25 -6.83
CA ALA A 74 -3.15 -13.97 -8.23
C ALA A 74 -1.81 -13.23 -8.37
N HIS A 75 -1.52 -12.28 -7.49
CA HIS A 75 -0.25 -11.55 -7.44
C HIS A 75 0.92 -12.50 -7.12
N GLU A 76 0.85 -13.18 -5.97
CA GLU A 76 1.92 -14.04 -5.47
C GLU A 76 2.13 -15.27 -6.37
N TYR A 77 1.06 -15.83 -6.93
CA TYR A 77 1.18 -16.94 -7.88
C TYR A 77 1.79 -16.48 -9.21
N THR A 78 1.49 -15.26 -9.67
CA THR A 78 2.15 -14.71 -10.86
C THR A 78 3.65 -14.61 -10.66
N HIS A 79 4.10 -14.18 -9.48
CA HIS A 79 5.52 -14.22 -9.16
C HIS A 79 6.09 -15.63 -9.30
N LEU A 80 5.47 -16.65 -8.66
CA LEU A 80 5.87 -18.07 -8.79
C LEU A 80 5.99 -18.49 -10.25
N ALA A 81 4.92 -18.33 -11.04
CA ALA A 81 4.90 -18.75 -12.44
C ALA A 81 5.96 -18.01 -13.27
N HIS A 82 6.08 -16.69 -13.09
CA HIS A 82 6.99 -15.84 -13.87
C HIS A 82 8.47 -16.12 -13.56
N LEU A 83 8.84 -16.19 -12.28
CA LEU A 83 10.24 -16.36 -11.88
C LEU A 83 10.76 -17.78 -12.10
N GLU A 84 9.87 -18.78 -12.14
CA GLU A 84 10.23 -20.17 -12.48
C GLU A 84 10.42 -20.42 -13.99
N MET A 85 10.09 -19.45 -14.85
CA MET A 85 10.34 -19.57 -16.29
C MET A 85 11.83 -19.76 -16.59
N THR A 86 12.13 -20.65 -17.54
CA THR A 86 13.47 -20.87 -18.09
C THR A 86 13.41 -21.13 -19.59
N GLY A 87 14.51 -20.88 -20.30
CA GLY A 87 14.61 -21.07 -21.76
C GLY A 87 16.01 -21.48 -22.19
N GLY A 88 16.11 -22.33 -23.21
CA GLY A 88 17.40 -22.77 -23.77
C GLY A 88 18.39 -23.26 -22.71
N LEU A 89 19.56 -22.63 -22.66
CA LEU A 89 20.65 -22.98 -21.75
C LEU A 89 20.25 -22.85 -20.27
N THR A 90 19.39 -21.89 -19.91
CA THR A 90 19.00 -21.71 -18.49
C THR A 90 18.13 -22.86 -17.97
N THR A 91 17.38 -23.56 -18.84
CA THR A 91 16.69 -24.80 -18.46
C THR A 91 17.69 -25.92 -18.13
N ALA A 92 18.78 -26.06 -18.91
CA ALA A 92 19.82 -27.04 -18.62
C ALA A 92 20.57 -26.72 -17.32
N LEU A 93 20.90 -25.43 -17.09
CA LEU A 93 21.51 -24.98 -15.84
C LEU A 93 20.59 -25.20 -14.63
N ARG A 94 19.28 -24.94 -14.77
CA ARG A 94 18.30 -25.21 -13.71
C ARG A 94 18.20 -26.70 -13.37
N ALA A 95 18.37 -27.60 -14.35
CA ALA A 95 18.42 -29.03 -14.09
C ALA A 95 19.65 -29.46 -13.27
N LEU A 96 20.78 -28.76 -13.41
CA LEU A 96 22.03 -29.05 -12.69
C LEU A 96 22.08 -28.40 -11.30
N PHE A 97 21.66 -27.14 -11.20
CA PHE A 97 21.83 -26.30 -10.00
C PHE A 97 20.52 -26.09 -9.22
N GLY A 98 19.39 -26.62 -9.73
CA GLY A 98 18.09 -26.52 -9.10
C GLY A 98 17.52 -25.09 -9.10
N GLN A 99 16.71 -24.79 -8.08
CA GLN A 99 15.89 -23.58 -7.99
C GLN A 99 16.66 -22.26 -7.80
N ILE A 100 17.99 -22.31 -7.64
CA ILE A 100 18.84 -21.10 -7.56
C ILE A 100 18.83 -20.35 -8.90
N LEU A 101 18.59 -21.04 -10.02
CA LEU A 101 18.60 -20.47 -11.36
C LEU A 101 17.21 -19.91 -11.70
N LEU A 102 17.01 -18.61 -11.44
CA LEU A 102 15.79 -17.85 -11.70
C LEU A 102 16.10 -16.66 -12.62
N PRO A 103 16.22 -16.86 -13.94
CA PRO A 103 16.63 -15.79 -14.87
C PRO A 103 15.78 -14.53 -14.73
N ASN A 104 14.45 -14.67 -14.66
CA ASN A 104 13.53 -13.53 -14.56
C ASN A 104 13.65 -12.72 -13.27
N ALA A 105 14.33 -13.25 -12.24
CA ALA A 105 14.61 -12.47 -11.01
C ALA A 105 15.62 -11.33 -11.27
N LEU A 106 16.30 -11.34 -12.43
CA LEU A 106 17.22 -10.29 -12.86
C LEU A 106 16.53 -9.20 -13.70
N GLN A 107 15.21 -9.30 -13.95
CA GLN A 107 14.47 -8.24 -14.62
C GLN A 107 14.32 -7.01 -13.71
N PRO A 108 14.11 -5.81 -14.28
CA PRO A 108 13.73 -4.63 -13.50
C PRO A 108 12.47 -4.86 -12.65
N MET A 109 12.43 -4.30 -11.44
CA MET A 109 11.32 -4.54 -10.51
C MET A 109 9.97 -4.10 -11.07
N TRP A 110 9.90 -3.03 -11.88
CA TRP A 110 8.64 -2.63 -12.52
C TRP A 110 8.10 -3.69 -13.47
N SER A 111 8.95 -4.50 -14.11
CA SER A 111 8.50 -5.59 -15.00
C SER A 111 7.92 -6.73 -14.18
N ILE A 112 8.61 -7.12 -13.10
CA ILE A 112 8.21 -8.21 -12.20
C ILE A 112 6.91 -7.87 -11.47
N GLU A 113 6.89 -6.74 -10.75
CA GLU A 113 5.69 -6.31 -10.00
C GLU A 113 4.57 -5.85 -10.92
N GLY A 114 4.91 -5.20 -12.04
CA GLY A 114 3.93 -4.82 -13.04
C GLY A 114 3.18 -6.02 -13.60
N LEU A 115 3.86 -7.15 -13.88
CA LEU A 115 3.21 -8.35 -14.42
C LEU A 115 2.28 -8.98 -13.39
N ALA A 116 2.70 -9.01 -12.13
CA ALA A 116 1.88 -9.48 -11.05
C ALA A 116 0.61 -8.62 -10.89
N VAL A 117 0.73 -7.28 -10.88
CA VAL A 117 -0.43 -6.36 -10.87
C VAL A 117 -1.30 -6.47 -12.14
N TYR A 118 -0.69 -6.81 -13.27
CA TYR A 118 -1.41 -6.98 -14.54
C TYR A 118 -2.33 -8.18 -14.46
N ASN A 119 -1.80 -9.28 -13.93
CA ASN A 119 -2.53 -10.50 -13.71
C ASN A 119 -3.55 -10.39 -12.56
N GLU A 120 -3.26 -9.64 -11.50
CA GLU A 120 -4.28 -9.27 -10.49
C GLU A 120 -5.50 -8.64 -11.16
N THR A 121 -5.26 -7.69 -12.05
CA THR A 121 -6.32 -6.92 -12.71
C THR A 121 -7.05 -7.75 -13.77
N LYS A 122 -6.34 -8.62 -14.47
CA LYS A 122 -6.89 -9.46 -15.53
C LYS A 122 -7.73 -10.62 -14.97
N PHE A 123 -7.26 -11.28 -13.91
CA PHE A 123 -7.86 -12.53 -13.41
C PHE A 123 -8.79 -12.33 -12.22
N THR A 124 -9.03 -11.08 -11.82
CA THR A 124 -9.98 -10.76 -10.75
C THR A 124 -10.98 -9.70 -11.20
N THR A 125 -12.07 -9.54 -10.45
CA THR A 125 -13.07 -8.49 -10.69
C THR A 125 -12.63 -7.12 -10.15
N GLY A 126 -11.38 -6.98 -9.74
CA GLY A 126 -10.75 -5.79 -9.16
C GLY A 126 -9.31 -5.72 -9.65
N GLY A 127 -8.39 -5.21 -8.83
CA GLY A 127 -6.97 -5.15 -9.17
C GLY A 127 -6.46 -3.71 -9.27
N ARG A 128 -5.19 -3.51 -8.92
CA ARG A 128 -4.62 -2.16 -8.80
C ARG A 128 -4.51 -1.46 -10.15
N GLY A 129 -4.51 -2.21 -11.25
CA GLY A 129 -4.47 -1.66 -12.61
C GLY A 129 -5.72 -0.90 -13.06
N ILE A 130 -6.84 -1.00 -12.33
CA ILE A 130 -8.05 -0.20 -12.56
C ILE A 130 -8.38 0.73 -11.39
N ASP A 131 -7.46 0.89 -10.44
CA ASP A 131 -7.69 1.79 -9.30
C ASP A 131 -7.53 3.26 -9.70
N SER A 132 -8.46 4.09 -9.21
CA SER A 132 -8.48 5.52 -9.50
C SER A 132 -7.28 6.29 -8.95
N ARG A 133 -6.61 5.81 -7.89
CA ARG A 133 -5.39 6.43 -7.35
C ARG A 133 -4.19 6.13 -8.24
N TYR A 134 -4.04 4.91 -8.73
CA TYR A 134 -2.97 4.57 -9.68
C TYR A 134 -3.12 5.41 -10.95
N ASP A 135 -4.35 5.52 -11.49
CA ASP A 135 -4.62 6.42 -12.62
C ASP A 135 -4.36 7.90 -12.27
N MET A 136 -4.71 8.36 -11.06
CA MET A 136 -4.43 9.73 -10.61
C MET A 136 -2.93 10.03 -10.54
N TYR A 137 -2.11 9.11 -10.02
CA TYR A 137 -0.65 9.31 -9.92
C TYR A 137 -0.01 9.45 -11.29
N LEU A 138 -0.38 8.58 -12.23
CA LEU A 138 0.08 8.66 -13.62
C LEU A 138 -0.45 9.89 -14.34
N ARG A 139 -1.70 10.30 -14.05
CA ARG A 139 -2.29 11.54 -14.56
C ARG A 139 -1.49 12.76 -14.14
N MET A 140 -1.16 12.87 -12.85
CA MET A 140 -0.39 14.02 -12.36
C MET A 140 1.03 14.02 -12.92
N ALA A 141 1.70 12.86 -12.98
CA ALA A 141 3.01 12.74 -13.64
C ALA A 141 2.98 13.22 -15.10
N ALA A 142 1.90 12.89 -15.84
CA ALA A 142 1.71 13.31 -17.22
C ALA A 142 1.42 14.80 -17.39
N LEU A 143 0.50 15.35 -16.59
CA LEU A 143 0.07 16.75 -16.68
C LEU A 143 1.17 17.72 -16.20
N GLU A 144 1.95 17.33 -15.19
CA GLU A 144 3.04 18.14 -14.64
C GLU A 144 4.38 17.87 -15.35
N ASN A 145 4.42 16.89 -16.25
CA ASN A 145 5.63 16.40 -16.90
C ASN A 145 6.73 15.98 -15.89
N GLN A 146 6.30 15.33 -14.80
CA GLN A 146 7.16 14.83 -13.71
C GLN A 146 7.05 13.31 -13.59
N PHE A 147 7.49 12.59 -14.62
CA PHE A 147 7.58 11.14 -14.57
C PHE A 147 8.83 10.69 -13.81
N ASN A 148 8.71 9.60 -13.05
CA ASN A 148 9.88 8.88 -12.55
C ASN A 148 10.71 8.34 -13.73
N THR A 149 12.02 8.18 -13.57
CA THR A 149 12.88 7.55 -14.59
C THR A 149 12.77 6.02 -14.53
N LEU A 150 13.25 5.34 -15.59
CA LEU A 150 13.35 3.87 -15.60
C LEU A 150 14.15 3.35 -14.40
N ASP A 151 15.25 4.01 -14.04
CA ASP A 151 16.07 3.62 -12.88
C ASP A 151 15.32 3.78 -11.56
N GLN A 152 14.52 4.84 -11.42
CA GLN A 152 13.73 5.10 -10.21
C GLN A 152 12.62 4.06 -9.99
N ILE A 153 12.07 3.48 -11.06
CA ILE A 153 11.03 2.45 -10.98
C ILE A 153 11.61 1.02 -11.02
N SER A 154 12.92 0.86 -11.17
CA SER A 154 13.58 -0.45 -11.27
C SER A 154 13.95 -1.08 -9.93
N GLY A 155 13.64 -0.42 -8.80
CA GLY A 155 13.86 -0.95 -7.45
C GLY A 155 12.87 -0.40 -6.43
N TYR A 156 12.96 -0.88 -5.17
CA TYR A 156 12.07 -0.47 -4.07
C TYR A 156 12.65 0.65 -3.18
N TYR A 157 13.81 1.19 -3.52
CA TYR A 157 14.57 2.13 -2.69
C TYR A 157 14.24 3.62 -2.94
N LEU A 158 13.18 3.90 -3.72
CA LEU A 158 12.81 5.26 -4.07
C LEU A 158 12.34 6.00 -2.81
N THR A 159 13.07 7.06 -2.41
CA THR A 159 12.69 7.88 -1.26
C THR A 159 11.77 9.04 -1.64
N SER A 160 11.72 9.43 -2.91
CA SER A 160 10.73 10.38 -3.42
C SER A 160 9.37 9.71 -3.57
N TRP A 161 8.33 10.52 -3.74
CA TRP A 161 7.03 10.02 -4.18
C TRP A 161 7.15 9.18 -5.47
N PRO A 162 6.39 8.07 -5.63
CA PRO A 162 5.44 7.46 -4.68
C PRO A 162 6.05 6.35 -3.80
N ASP A 163 7.31 6.49 -3.37
CA ASP A 163 8.03 5.51 -2.55
C ASP A 163 8.24 4.16 -3.30
N GLY A 164 8.48 3.08 -2.57
CA GLY A 164 8.53 1.70 -3.10
C GLY A 164 7.27 1.20 -3.83
N THR A 165 6.22 2.02 -4.01
CA THR A 165 5.06 1.67 -4.85
C THR A 165 5.27 1.98 -6.34
N ALA A 166 6.33 2.72 -6.69
CA ALA A 166 6.60 3.12 -8.07
C ALA A 166 6.68 1.95 -9.07
N PRO A 167 7.36 0.81 -8.76
CA PRO A 167 7.39 -0.36 -9.64
C PRO A 167 6.00 -0.91 -9.99
N TYR A 168 5.05 -0.86 -9.04
CA TYR A 168 3.69 -1.37 -9.22
C TYR A 168 2.87 -0.42 -10.10
N ILE A 169 2.89 0.88 -9.80
CA ILE A 169 2.09 1.90 -10.51
C ILE A 169 2.55 2.03 -11.96
N TYR A 170 3.86 2.22 -12.18
CA TYR A 170 4.43 2.42 -13.50
C TYR A 170 4.48 1.11 -14.28
N GLY A 171 4.90 0.03 -13.62
CA GLY A 171 5.05 -1.29 -14.24
C GLY A 171 3.74 -1.81 -14.82
N GLN A 172 2.67 -1.77 -14.02
CA GLN A 172 1.34 -2.16 -14.47
C GLN A 172 0.89 -1.38 -15.71
N SER A 173 1.05 -0.05 -15.68
CA SER A 173 0.61 0.81 -16.77
C SER A 173 1.42 0.57 -18.04
N LEU A 174 2.73 0.39 -17.91
CA LEU A 174 3.63 0.13 -19.04
C LEU A 174 3.34 -1.23 -19.68
N LEU A 175 3.11 -2.27 -18.88
CA LEU A 175 2.73 -3.60 -19.37
C LEU A 175 1.35 -3.60 -20.02
N HIS A 176 0.40 -2.87 -19.44
CA HIS A 176 -0.92 -2.69 -20.03
C HIS A 176 -0.84 -1.98 -21.39
N PHE A 177 -0.03 -0.92 -21.49
CA PHE A 177 0.24 -0.25 -22.75
C PHE A 177 0.89 -1.19 -23.78
N MET A 178 1.87 -1.99 -23.36
CA MET A 178 2.48 -2.98 -24.25
C MET A 178 1.46 -4.01 -24.76
N ALA A 179 0.63 -4.55 -23.86
CA ALA A 179 -0.39 -5.52 -24.21
C ALA A 179 -1.43 -4.94 -25.19
N GLN A 180 -1.86 -3.68 -24.99
CA GLN A 180 -2.80 -3.00 -25.88
C GLN A 180 -2.20 -2.66 -27.25
N LYS A 181 -0.95 -2.19 -27.29
CA LYS A 181 -0.33 -1.67 -28.52
C LYS A 181 0.35 -2.75 -29.36
N TYR A 182 0.99 -3.73 -28.73
CA TYR A 182 1.80 -4.76 -29.40
C TYR A 182 1.22 -6.17 -29.27
N GLY A 183 0.21 -6.36 -28.41
CA GLY A 183 -0.39 -7.65 -28.11
C GLY A 183 0.16 -8.25 -26.80
N GLU A 184 -0.72 -8.92 -26.05
CA GLU A 184 -0.38 -9.55 -24.78
C GLU A 184 0.73 -10.61 -24.92
N ASN A 185 0.73 -11.36 -26.02
CA ASN A 185 1.77 -12.34 -26.33
C ASN A 185 3.17 -11.72 -26.36
N LYS A 186 3.30 -10.43 -26.68
CA LYS A 186 4.59 -9.74 -26.66
C LYS A 186 5.10 -9.46 -25.26
N VAL A 187 4.21 -9.20 -24.31
CA VAL A 187 4.59 -9.06 -22.88
C VAL A 187 5.22 -10.35 -22.39
N ILE A 188 4.62 -11.50 -22.73
CA ILE A 188 5.13 -12.82 -22.33
C ILE A 188 6.45 -13.14 -23.05
N ALA A 189 6.53 -12.84 -24.35
CA ALA A 189 7.73 -13.07 -25.15
C ALA A 189 8.96 -12.34 -24.60
N ILE A 190 8.80 -11.15 -23.99
CA ILE A 190 9.91 -10.44 -23.34
C ILE A 190 10.52 -11.30 -22.24
N SER A 191 9.69 -11.86 -21.35
CA SER A 191 10.15 -12.74 -20.27
C SER A 191 10.75 -14.04 -20.81
N GLU A 192 10.17 -14.65 -21.84
CA GLU A 192 10.72 -15.85 -22.47
C GLU A 192 12.11 -15.61 -23.08
N ILE A 193 12.27 -14.52 -23.83
CA ILE A 193 13.56 -14.14 -24.45
C ILE A 193 14.59 -13.81 -23.36
N PHE A 194 14.19 -13.09 -22.32
CA PHE A 194 15.09 -12.77 -21.21
C PHE A 194 15.54 -14.03 -20.45
N CYS A 195 14.65 -15.01 -20.26
CA CYS A 195 15.02 -16.30 -19.69
C CYS A 195 16.05 -17.05 -20.52
N GLU A 196 15.99 -16.97 -21.84
CA GLU A 196 16.92 -17.65 -22.73
C GLU A 196 18.28 -16.93 -22.78
N TYR A 197 18.27 -15.60 -22.71
CA TYR A 197 19.47 -14.76 -22.89
C TYR A 197 19.64 -13.68 -21.80
N PRO A 198 19.66 -14.02 -20.49
CA PRO A 198 19.66 -13.01 -19.42
C PRO A 198 20.93 -12.15 -19.42
N TYR A 199 22.05 -12.69 -19.91
CA TYR A 199 23.34 -12.02 -20.02
C TYR A 199 23.40 -10.93 -21.10
N LEU A 200 22.42 -10.87 -22.01
CA LEU A 200 22.30 -9.78 -23.00
C LEU A 200 21.50 -8.58 -22.45
N GLY A 201 20.98 -8.68 -21.23
CA GLY A 201 20.26 -7.62 -20.55
C GLY A 201 18.80 -7.49 -20.98
N PHE A 202 17.99 -6.84 -20.13
CA PHE A 202 16.55 -6.73 -20.35
C PHE A 202 16.19 -5.95 -21.62
N ASN A 203 16.98 -4.92 -21.94
CA ASN A 203 16.81 -4.13 -23.16
C ASN A 203 16.88 -4.97 -24.44
N TYR A 204 17.71 -6.02 -24.47
CA TYR A 204 17.78 -6.95 -25.60
C TYR A 204 16.47 -7.69 -25.78
N ALA A 205 15.88 -8.19 -24.68
CA ALA A 205 14.63 -8.92 -24.71
C ALA A 205 13.46 -8.05 -25.21
N VAL A 206 13.37 -6.82 -24.72
CA VAL A 206 12.39 -5.83 -25.19
C VAL A 206 12.56 -5.56 -26.68
N LYS A 207 13.78 -5.23 -27.12
CA LYS A 207 14.06 -4.94 -28.54
C LYS A 207 13.76 -6.11 -29.45
N ARG A 208 14.06 -7.34 -29.03
CA ARG A 208 13.77 -8.54 -29.82
C ARG A 208 12.27 -8.86 -29.88
N ALA A 209 11.52 -8.59 -28.82
CA ALA A 209 10.09 -8.87 -28.77
C ALA A 209 9.25 -7.86 -29.57
N ILE A 210 9.51 -6.56 -29.38
CA ILE A 210 8.65 -5.46 -29.87
C ILE A 210 9.34 -4.50 -30.84
N GLY A 211 10.64 -4.65 -31.10
CA GLY A 211 11.40 -3.82 -32.04
C GLY A 211 11.92 -2.49 -31.48
N LEU A 212 11.50 -2.10 -30.28
CA LEU A 212 11.94 -0.88 -29.59
C LEU A 212 12.92 -1.20 -28.48
N ASN A 213 13.89 -0.33 -28.25
CA ASN A 213 14.66 -0.34 -27.00
C ASN A 213 13.80 0.20 -25.83
N LEU A 214 14.28 0.03 -24.61
CA LEU A 214 13.52 0.37 -23.41
C LEU A 214 13.26 1.88 -23.26
N GLU A 215 14.18 2.74 -23.68
CA GLU A 215 14.00 4.20 -23.65
C GLU A 215 12.93 4.64 -24.66
N GLU A 216 12.96 4.08 -25.88
CA GLU A 216 11.97 4.33 -26.93
C GLU A 216 10.57 3.87 -26.48
N LEU A 217 10.48 2.67 -25.90
CA LEU A 217 9.24 2.15 -25.32
C LEU A 217 8.72 3.07 -24.22
N TYR A 218 9.59 3.47 -23.28
CA TYR A 218 9.21 4.33 -22.16
C TYR A 218 8.76 5.71 -22.63
N GLN A 219 9.44 6.28 -23.62
CA GLN A 219 9.06 7.54 -24.23
C GLN A 219 7.69 7.42 -24.92
N SER A 220 7.46 6.38 -25.72
CA SER A 220 6.17 6.16 -26.38
C SER A 220 5.03 5.99 -25.37
N TRP A 221 5.28 5.33 -24.24
CA TRP A 221 4.31 5.20 -23.15
C TRP A 221 4.00 6.55 -22.50
N LYS A 222 5.02 7.34 -22.13
CA LYS A 222 4.82 8.70 -21.58
C LYS A 222 4.00 9.58 -22.51
N ASP A 223 4.29 9.54 -23.80
CA ASP A 223 3.58 10.34 -24.80
C ASP A 223 2.10 9.92 -24.90
N SER A 224 1.82 8.61 -24.86
CA SER A 224 0.44 8.11 -24.83
C SER A 224 -0.34 8.56 -23.59
N LEU A 225 0.30 8.61 -22.42
CA LEU A 225 -0.33 9.11 -21.19
C LEU A 225 -0.58 10.61 -21.26
N LYS A 226 0.40 11.39 -21.74
CA LYS A 226 0.23 12.83 -21.94
C LYS A 226 -0.95 13.12 -22.86
N GLU A 227 -1.04 12.44 -24.00
CA GLU A 227 -2.17 12.58 -24.92
C GLU A 227 -3.50 12.23 -24.24
N LYS A 228 -3.60 11.05 -23.61
CA LYS A 228 -4.80 10.59 -22.89
C LYS A 228 -5.28 11.64 -21.88
N TYR A 229 -4.39 12.14 -21.03
CA TYR A 229 -4.78 13.04 -19.94
C TYR A 229 -4.97 14.49 -20.38
N GLN A 230 -4.29 14.93 -21.44
CA GLN A 230 -4.59 16.22 -22.10
C GLN A 230 -6.01 16.21 -22.69
N LEU A 231 -6.41 15.16 -23.40
CA LEU A 231 -7.77 15.00 -23.92
C LEU A 231 -8.82 14.96 -22.79
N GLN A 232 -8.52 14.24 -21.70
CA GLN A 232 -9.38 14.22 -20.51
C GLN A 232 -9.55 15.63 -19.91
N THR A 233 -8.45 16.39 -19.83
CA THR A 233 -8.45 17.75 -19.27
C THR A 233 -9.27 18.70 -20.12
N GLN A 234 -9.07 18.68 -21.45
CA GLN A 234 -9.85 19.48 -22.40
C GLN A 234 -11.36 19.19 -22.29
N LYS A 235 -11.73 17.91 -22.19
CA LYS A 235 -13.13 17.49 -22.02
C LYS A 235 -13.75 18.01 -20.72
N ILE A 236 -13.00 18.03 -19.62
CA ILE A 236 -13.50 18.51 -18.33
C ILE A 236 -13.67 20.03 -18.37
N LEU A 237 -12.67 20.75 -18.90
CA LEU A 237 -12.67 22.22 -18.97
C LEU A 237 -13.72 22.78 -19.93
N SER A 238 -14.14 22.02 -20.95
CA SER A 238 -15.24 22.43 -21.83
C SER A 238 -16.62 22.34 -21.17
N GLN A 239 -16.75 21.61 -20.05
CA GLN A 239 -18.01 21.37 -19.37
C GLN A 239 -18.16 22.15 -18.07
N ARG A 240 -17.04 22.44 -17.38
CA ARG A 240 -17.05 23.10 -16.07
C ARG A 240 -15.71 23.76 -15.76
N ASN A 241 -15.75 24.81 -14.96
CA ASN A 241 -14.57 25.38 -14.33
C ASN A 241 -14.06 24.45 -13.21
N LEU A 242 -12.75 24.43 -13.01
CA LEU A 242 -12.14 23.70 -11.90
C LEU A 242 -12.47 24.40 -10.58
N THR A 243 -12.80 23.62 -9.56
CA THR A 243 -12.91 24.13 -8.20
C THR A 243 -11.54 24.60 -7.74
N PRO A 244 -11.36 25.87 -7.34
CA PRO A 244 -10.10 26.34 -6.79
C PRO A 244 -9.73 25.52 -5.55
N SER A 245 -8.46 25.14 -5.44
CA SER A 245 -7.92 24.41 -4.30
C SER A 245 -6.62 25.03 -3.84
N GLN A 246 -6.37 25.01 -2.54
CA GLN A 246 -5.13 25.47 -1.93
C GLN A 246 -4.39 24.27 -1.31
N GLN A 247 -3.12 24.11 -1.66
CA GLN A 247 -2.26 23.11 -1.04
C GLN A 247 -1.89 23.57 0.38
N LEU A 248 -2.24 22.76 1.39
CA LEU A 248 -1.97 23.08 2.80
C LEU A 248 -0.62 22.57 3.29
N THR A 249 -0.02 21.62 2.58
CA THR A 249 1.13 20.85 3.05
C THR A 249 2.21 20.74 1.98
N LYS A 250 3.50 20.84 2.35
CA LYS A 250 4.62 20.79 1.38
C LYS A 250 5.51 19.55 1.49
N CYS A 251 5.08 18.52 2.23
CA CYS A 251 5.91 17.33 2.44
C CYS A 251 6.04 16.44 1.18
N ASN A 252 5.13 16.60 0.20
CA ASN A 252 5.12 15.86 -1.07
C ASN A 252 5.26 14.34 -0.91
N TYR A 253 4.58 13.79 0.10
CA TYR A 253 4.58 12.37 0.44
C TYR A 253 3.22 11.98 1.03
N TRP A 254 3.13 10.83 1.69
CA TRP A 254 1.89 10.34 2.31
C TRP A 254 1.41 11.25 3.44
N ILE A 255 0.37 12.03 3.14
CA ILE A 255 -0.37 12.85 4.09
C ILE A 255 -1.83 12.44 4.01
N ASP A 256 -2.39 12.03 5.14
CA ASP A 256 -3.66 11.33 5.13
C ASP A 256 -4.48 11.49 6.42
N TYR A 257 -5.76 11.08 6.36
CA TYR A 257 -6.74 11.22 7.45
C TYR A 257 -6.86 12.65 8.01
N PRO A 258 -7.19 13.66 7.18
CA PRO A 258 -7.46 15.00 7.70
C PRO A 258 -8.67 14.99 8.64
N ARG A 259 -8.52 15.64 9.79
CA ARG A 259 -9.57 15.87 10.78
C ARG A 259 -9.54 17.31 11.25
N TRP A 260 -10.70 17.96 11.26
CA TRP A 260 -10.83 19.29 11.84
C TRP A 260 -10.67 19.20 13.36
N LEU A 261 -9.86 20.10 13.89
CA LEU A 261 -9.69 20.32 15.31
C LEU A 261 -10.30 21.70 15.61
N SER A 262 -11.55 21.69 16.06
CA SER A 262 -12.26 22.90 16.46
C SER A 262 -11.94 23.22 17.91
N THR A 263 -11.10 24.22 18.12
CA THR A 263 -10.74 24.70 19.45
C THR A 263 -11.46 26.03 19.73
N PRO A 264 -11.93 26.28 20.96
CA PRO A 264 -12.47 27.59 21.37
C PRO A 264 -11.44 28.74 21.38
N THR A 265 -10.24 28.52 20.82
CA THR A 265 -9.11 29.44 20.90
C THR A 265 -9.21 30.56 19.85
N PRO A 266 -8.61 31.74 20.10
CA PRO A 266 -8.61 32.85 19.13
C PRO A 266 -7.98 32.52 17.77
N ASP A 267 -7.13 31.49 17.72
CA ASP A 267 -6.32 31.14 16.55
C ASP A 267 -7.08 30.37 15.45
N GLY A 268 -8.39 30.14 15.64
CA GLY A 268 -9.28 29.48 14.68
C GLY A 268 -9.09 27.96 14.55
N ASP A 269 -9.98 27.33 13.77
CA ASP A 269 -9.96 25.89 13.53
C ASP A 269 -8.64 25.44 12.87
N LYS A 270 -8.11 24.30 13.33
CA LYS A 270 -6.92 23.67 12.76
C LYS A 270 -7.26 22.33 12.11
N ILE A 271 -6.32 21.75 11.37
CA ILE A 271 -6.49 20.42 10.77
C ILE A 271 -5.39 19.50 11.27
N ALA A 272 -5.76 18.42 11.96
CA ALA A 272 -4.86 17.32 12.24
C ALA A 272 -4.72 16.44 11.01
N VAL A 273 -3.49 16.05 10.68
CA VAL A 273 -3.17 15.12 9.59
C VAL A 273 -2.16 14.10 10.06
N ARG A 274 -2.25 12.89 9.52
CA ARG A 274 -1.18 11.91 9.64
C ARG A 274 -0.16 12.17 8.53
N VAL A 275 1.11 12.21 8.89
CA VAL A 275 2.25 12.47 8.00
C VAL A 275 3.21 11.31 8.11
N SER A 276 3.54 10.72 6.96
CA SER A 276 4.64 9.77 6.82
C SER A 276 5.63 10.36 5.82
N THR A 277 6.94 10.23 6.07
CA THR A 277 8.00 10.66 5.14
C THR A 277 9.16 9.67 5.23
N PRO A 278 10.07 9.60 4.24
CA PRO A 278 11.25 8.73 4.33
C PRO A 278 12.25 9.18 5.41
N HIS A 279 12.11 10.39 5.96
CA HIS A 279 13.09 11.01 6.87
C HIS A 279 12.61 11.12 8.31
N SER A 280 11.38 10.72 8.61
CA SER A 280 10.78 10.79 9.94
C SER A 280 9.84 9.63 10.20
N TYR A 281 9.76 9.18 11.45
CA TYR A 281 8.69 8.25 11.85
C TYR A 281 7.32 8.86 11.52
N PRO A 282 6.34 8.03 11.11
CA PRO A 282 4.97 8.51 10.94
C PRO A 282 4.45 9.19 12.21
N SER A 283 3.75 10.29 12.03
CA SER A 283 3.27 11.15 13.12
C SER A 283 1.93 11.78 12.79
N ILE A 284 1.22 12.24 13.82
CA ILE A 284 0.08 13.15 13.67
C ILE A 284 0.60 14.57 13.90
N GLN A 285 0.27 15.47 12.98
CA GLN A 285 0.70 16.87 12.96
C GLN A 285 -0.50 17.79 12.78
N ILE A 286 -0.41 19.01 13.32
CA ILE A 286 -1.43 20.04 13.17
C ILE A 286 -1.02 21.00 12.05
N VAL A 287 -1.97 21.31 11.18
CA VAL A 287 -1.85 22.25 10.07
C VAL A 287 -2.79 23.41 10.31
N ASP A 288 -2.26 24.62 10.15
CA ASP A 288 -3.06 25.83 10.11
C ASP A 288 -3.55 26.08 8.67
N PRO A 289 -4.87 26.02 8.40
CA PRO A 289 -5.40 26.27 7.06
C PRO A 289 -5.19 27.72 6.59
N LEU A 290 -5.07 28.69 7.51
CA LEU A 290 -4.84 30.10 7.21
C LEU A 290 -3.35 30.43 7.03
N SER A 291 -2.45 29.61 7.58
CA SER A 291 -0.99 29.73 7.46
C SER A 291 -0.34 28.43 6.95
N PRO A 292 -0.56 28.07 5.67
CA PRO A 292 -0.13 26.79 5.10
C PRO A 292 1.41 26.69 5.06
N SER A 293 2.01 25.97 6.02
CA SER A 293 3.45 25.73 6.02
C SER A 293 3.86 24.51 6.85
N LEU A 294 3.44 23.31 6.46
CA LEU A 294 4.15 22.11 6.90
C LEU A 294 5.52 22.02 6.20
N PRO A 295 6.66 22.08 6.93
CA PRO A 295 8.00 22.04 6.35
C PRO A 295 8.45 20.61 5.99
N LEU A 296 9.43 20.54 5.09
CA LEU A 296 9.97 19.30 4.49
C LEU A 296 10.83 18.44 5.44
N THR A 297 11.30 18.97 6.58
CA THR A 297 12.26 18.25 7.44
C THR A 297 12.23 18.71 8.92
N PRO A 298 12.33 17.81 9.91
CA PRO A 298 12.39 18.18 11.34
C PRO A 298 13.65 18.94 11.79
N ARG A 299 14.68 19.07 10.94
CA ARG A 299 16.04 19.47 11.37
C ARG A 299 16.37 20.96 11.25
N SER A 300 15.56 21.77 10.57
CA SER A 300 16.06 23.08 10.11
C SER A 300 15.31 24.33 10.57
N ALA A 301 14.41 24.27 11.56
CA ALA A 301 14.01 25.51 12.23
C ALA A 301 13.64 25.29 13.70
N LYS A 302 14.26 26.10 14.56
CA LYS A 302 14.01 26.19 16.00
C LYS A 302 12.58 26.64 16.38
N ASN A 303 11.70 26.90 15.39
CA ASN A 303 10.33 27.39 15.57
C ASN A 303 9.26 26.57 14.82
N GLN A 304 9.49 25.27 14.56
CA GLN A 304 8.54 24.44 13.79
C GLN A 304 7.67 23.53 14.66
N THR A 305 6.42 23.36 14.21
CA THR A 305 5.37 22.47 14.73
C THR A 305 5.95 21.10 15.08
N GLN A 306 6.17 20.85 16.37
CA GLN A 306 6.56 19.55 16.85
C GLN A 306 5.46 18.54 16.48
N PRO A 307 5.81 17.31 16.05
CA PRO A 307 4.80 16.29 15.85
C PRO A 307 4.06 16.06 17.16
N LEU A 308 2.74 16.18 17.12
CA LEU A 308 1.87 16.07 18.28
C LEU A 308 1.93 14.64 18.85
N ILE A 309 1.84 13.65 17.95
CA ILE A 309 1.99 12.23 18.29
C ILE A 309 3.07 11.63 17.40
N LYS A 310 4.11 11.06 18.02
CA LYS A 310 5.24 10.44 17.33
C LYS A 310 5.02 8.93 17.21
N ARG A 311 5.56 8.30 16.16
CA ARG A 311 5.62 6.84 16.01
C ARG A 311 4.23 6.16 15.92
N VAL A 312 3.34 6.76 15.12
CA VAL A 312 2.08 6.12 14.73
C VAL A 312 2.38 5.09 13.64
N TYR A 313 2.96 3.97 14.05
CA TYR A 313 3.53 2.96 13.15
C TYR A 313 2.51 2.40 12.15
N GLU A 314 3.03 2.10 10.96
CA GLU A 314 2.35 1.49 9.81
C GLU A 314 1.24 2.29 9.12
N ARG A 315 1.04 2.00 7.83
CA ARG A 315 -0.01 2.61 6.99
C ARG A 315 -1.36 1.96 7.29
N GLY A 316 -2.43 2.78 7.31
CA GLY A 316 -3.80 2.27 7.19
C GLY A 316 -4.66 2.29 8.45
N SER A 317 -4.20 2.84 9.58
CA SER A 317 -5.12 3.16 10.68
C SER A 317 -5.46 4.65 10.68
N SER A 318 -6.76 4.95 10.76
CA SER A 318 -7.24 6.30 11.04
C SER A 318 -7.01 6.70 12.50
N PHE A 319 -7.32 7.96 12.77
CA PHE A 319 -7.52 8.52 14.09
C PHE A 319 -8.79 9.37 14.07
N ASP A 320 -9.28 9.70 15.25
CA ASP A 320 -10.41 10.60 15.43
C ASP A 320 -10.23 11.48 16.66
N ILE A 321 -10.96 12.59 16.69
CA ILE A 321 -10.81 13.63 17.71
C ILE A 321 -12.14 13.75 18.47
N THR A 322 -12.08 13.92 19.79
CA THR A 322 -13.28 14.17 20.60
C THR A 322 -13.96 15.47 20.17
N ALA A 323 -15.29 15.57 20.38
CA ALA A 323 -16.07 16.73 19.95
C ALA A 323 -15.60 18.06 20.58
N ASP A 324 -15.06 18.01 21.80
CA ASP A 324 -14.48 19.15 22.50
C ASP A 324 -13.04 19.49 22.05
N GLY A 325 -12.48 18.70 21.13
CA GLY A 325 -11.12 18.85 20.63
C GLY A 325 -10.04 18.59 21.68
N SER A 326 -10.34 17.93 22.80
CA SER A 326 -9.37 17.75 23.90
C SER A 326 -8.50 16.49 23.77
N LYS A 327 -8.97 15.46 23.05
CA LYS A 327 -8.30 14.17 22.95
C LYS A 327 -8.34 13.61 21.53
N ILE A 328 -7.31 12.83 21.20
CA ILE A 328 -7.20 12.08 19.95
C ILE A 328 -7.18 10.59 20.27
N ILE A 329 -8.10 9.83 19.67
CA ILE A 329 -8.04 8.37 19.68
C ILE A 329 -7.46 7.89 18.37
N TYR A 330 -6.56 6.92 18.43
CA TYR A 330 -5.92 6.37 17.24
C TYR A 330 -5.50 4.93 17.49
N ALA A 331 -5.20 4.19 16.43
CA ALA A 331 -4.63 2.86 16.55
C ALA A 331 -3.17 2.81 16.12
N LYS A 332 -2.41 1.95 16.79
CA LYS A 332 -0.99 1.75 16.55
C LYS A 332 -0.73 0.25 16.43
N LEU A 333 0.05 -0.13 15.41
CA LEU A 333 0.56 -1.49 15.33
C LEU A 333 1.72 -1.61 16.33
N ASP A 334 1.54 -2.42 17.37
CA ASP A 334 2.53 -2.63 18.42
C ASP A 334 2.79 -4.11 18.65
N ASP A 335 3.91 -4.42 19.31
CA ASP A 335 4.24 -5.80 19.67
C ASP A 335 3.26 -6.31 20.73
N TYR A 336 2.70 -7.49 20.50
CA TYR A 336 1.84 -8.22 21.43
C TYR A 336 2.50 -9.56 21.77
N GLU A 337 2.63 -9.82 23.07
CA GLU A 337 3.46 -10.92 23.59
C GLU A 337 4.87 -10.90 22.95
N GLN A 338 5.34 -12.03 22.41
CA GLN A 338 6.70 -12.16 21.89
C GLN A 338 6.79 -12.11 20.35
N PHE A 339 5.74 -12.51 19.64
CA PHE A 339 5.80 -12.75 18.19
C PHE A 339 4.65 -12.13 17.39
N TYR A 340 3.70 -11.46 18.06
CA TYR A 340 2.52 -10.89 17.41
C TYR A 340 2.67 -9.39 17.21
N LYS A 341 2.05 -8.88 16.14
CA LYS A 341 1.95 -7.44 15.87
C LYS A 341 0.50 -7.07 15.62
N PHE A 342 -0.14 -6.49 16.61
CA PHE A 342 -1.57 -6.20 16.55
C PHE A 342 -1.84 -4.71 16.67
N TYR A 343 -2.93 -4.27 16.05
CA TYR A 343 -3.42 -2.92 16.24
C TYR A 343 -4.10 -2.83 17.61
N ASP A 344 -3.65 -1.88 18.41
CA ASP A 344 -4.28 -1.52 19.67
C ASP A 344 -4.65 -0.04 19.67
N LEU A 345 -5.66 0.31 20.48
CA LEU A 345 -6.17 1.66 20.63
C LEU A 345 -5.38 2.43 21.68
N TYR A 346 -5.08 3.69 21.35
CA TYR A 346 -4.39 4.64 22.19
C TYR A 346 -5.17 5.94 22.22
N LEU A 347 -5.14 6.62 23.36
CA LEU A 347 -5.74 7.91 23.61
C LEU A 347 -4.64 8.91 23.93
N PHE A 348 -4.61 10.03 23.23
CA PHE A 348 -3.69 11.12 23.48
C PHE A 348 -4.45 12.35 23.96
N ASP A 349 -4.11 12.85 25.13
CA ASP A 349 -4.69 14.05 25.72
C ASP A 349 -3.88 15.28 25.31
N LEU A 350 -4.50 16.21 24.58
CA LEU A 350 -3.82 17.38 24.02
C LEU A 350 -3.38 18.39 25.08
N LYS A 351 -4.05 18.42 26.24
CA LYS A 351 -3.76 19.38 27.31
C LYS A 351 -2.55 18.94 28.13
N THR A 352 -2.46 17.64 28.41
CA THR A 352 -1.40 17.06 29.23
C THR A 352 -0.23 16.52 28.40
N GLU A 353 -0.41 16.40 27.08
CA GLU A 353 0.53 15.79 26.13
C GLU A 353 0.89 14.34 26.51
N LYS A 354 -0.07 13.62 27.10
CA LYS A 354 0.12 12.23 27.54
C LYS A 354 -0.63 11.26 26.65
N GLU A 355 0.05 10.16 26.35
CA GLU A 355 -0.50 9.00 25.67
C GLU A 355 -0.89 7.93 26.69
N ILE A 356 -2.06 7.32 26.49
CA ILE A 356 -2.63 6.27 27.32
C ILE A 356 -3.01 5.12 26.40
N ARG A 357 -2.51 3.91 26.68
CA ARG A 357 -2.94 2.70 25.99
C ARG A 357 -4.31 2.27 26.49
N LEU A 358 -5.26 2.06 25.58
CA LEU A 358 -6.63 1.66 25.91
C LEU A 358 -6.86 0.16 25.73
N SER A 359 -6.10 -0.52 24.87
CA SER A 359 -6.27 -1.95 24.62
C SER A 359 -4.93 -2.68 24.49
N GLU A 360 -4.95 -3.98 24.72
CA GLU A 360 -3.81 -4.87 24.50
C GLU A 360 -4.25 -6.16 23.82
N GLY A 361 -3.72 -6.41 22.62
CA GLY A 361 -4.07 -7.58 21.80
C GLY A 361 -5.50 -7.56 21.26
N LEU A 362 -6.15 -6.39 21.26
CA LEU A 362 -7.56 -6.28 20.86
C LEU A 362 -7.74 -6.36 19.34
N ARG A 363 -6.70 -6.04 18.57
CA ARG A 363 -6.73 -6.02 17.09
C ARG A 363 -7.75 -5.02 16.56
N ALA A 364 -7.85 -3.87 17.23
CA ALA A 364 -8.79 -2.80 16.94
C ALA A 364 -8.10 -1.65 16.21
N ARG A 365 -8.73 -1.18 15.14
CA ARG A 365 -8.25 -0.06 14.32
C ARG A 365 -9.39 0.82 13.82
N ASP A 366 -9.02 1.91 13.16
CA ASP A 366 -9.94 2.90 12.59
C ASP A 366 -11.02 3.37 13.59
N PRO A 367 -10.65 3.83 14.80
CA PRO A 367 -11.62 4.29 15.79
C PRO A 367 -12.31 5.57 15.31
N SER A 368 -13.58 5.72 15.69
CA SER A 368 -14.33 6.97 15.54
C SER A 368 -15.25 7.20 16.73
N TRP A 369 -15.28 8.43 17.21
CA TRP A 369 -16.11 8.83 18.35
C TRP A 369 -17.59 8.86 17.99
N SER A 370 -18.43 8.59 18.98
CA SER A 370 -19.84 8.97 18.89
C SER A 370 -19.97 10.46 18.55
N PRO A 371 -20.88 10.84 17.63
CA PRO A 371 -21.16 12.24 17.34
C PRO A 371 -21.93 12.93 18.47
N ASP A 372 -22.53 12.16 19.40
CA ASP A 372 -23.17 12.68 20.62
C ASP A 372 -22.11 12.98 21.69
N PRO A 373 -21.91 14.26 22.09
CA PRO A 373 -20.88 14.66 23.07
C PRO A 373 -21.06 14.03 24.46
N GLU A 374 -22.28 13.63 24.82
CA GLU A 374 -22.57 13.00 26.11
C GLU A 374 -22.31 11.49 26.09
N ASN A 375 -22.04 10.92 24.91
CA ASN A 375 -21.77 9.50 24.74
C ASN A 375 -20.27 9.25 24.49
N SER A 376 -19.61 8.63 25.46
CA SER A 376 -18.18 8.28 25.38
C SER A 376 -17.89 7.01 24.57
N GLN A 377 -18.88 6.44 23.88
CA GLN A 377 -18.68 5.29 22.99
C GLN A 377 -17.87 5.66 21.75
N ILE A 378 -17.16 4.66 21.24
CA ILE A 378 -16.52 4.69 19.92
C ILE A 378 -17.03 3.52 19.07
N VAL A 379 -16.99 3.69 17.76
CA VAL A 379 -16.99 2.57 16.82
C VAL A 379 -15.55 2.29 16.39
N ALA A 380 -15.18 1.02 16.27
CA ALA A 380 -13.88 0.61 15.75
C ALA A 380 -14.02 -0.63 14.87
N VAL A 381 -13.02 -0.89 14.04
CA VAL A 381 -12.90 -2.14 13.27
C VAL A 381 -12.05 -3.12 14.07
N ILE A 382 -12.61 -4.28 14.40
CA ILE A 382 -11.88 -5.38 15.05
C ILE A 382 -11.55 -6.45 14.02
N ASN A 383 -10.28 -6.85 13.95
CA ASN A 383 -9.87 -8.03 13.20
C ASN A 383 -10.01 -9.27 14.08
N GLN A 384 -10.81 -10.23 13.60
CA GLN A 384 -10.91 -11.55 14.20
C GLN A 384 -11.03 -12.61 13.10
N SER A 385 -10.16 -13.63 13.17
CA SER A 385 -10.20 -14.81 12.27
C SER A 385 -10.17 -14.45 10.78
N GLY A 386 -9.41 -13.43 10.39
CA GLY A 386 -9.31 -12.97 9.00
C GLY A 386 -10.50 -12.17 8.49
N THR A 387 -11.40 -11.76 9.39
CA THR A 387 -12.56 -10.91 9.08
C THR A 387 -12.45 -9.59 9.84
N ASN A 388 -12.97 -8.52 9.22
CA ASN A 388 -13.10 -7.22 9.85
C ASN A 388 -14.56 -7.02 10.26
N ASN A 389 -14.79 -6.76 11.54
CA ASN A 389 -16.12 -6.49 12.08
C ASN A 389 -16.16 -5.08 12.66
N LEU A 390 -17.30 -4.41 12.53
CA LEU A 390 -17.55 -3.17 13.26
C LEU A 390 -17.97 -3.53 14.68
N ALA A 391 -17.34 -2.89 15.65
CA ALA A 391 -17.58 -3.08 17.07
C ALA A 391 -17.90 -1.74 17.71
N LEU A 392 -18.94 -1.70 18.55
CA LEU A 392 -19.20 -0.56 19.40
C LEU A 392 -18.50 -0.80 20.74
N ILE A 393 -17.67 0.16 21.16
CA ILE A 393 -16.84 0.01 22.37
C ILE A 393 -17.21 1.10 23.37
N ASN A 394 -17.62 0.69 24.55
CA ASN A 394 -17.81 1.58 25.69
C ASN A 394 -16.45 1.92 26.28
N LEU A 395 -16.01 3.18 26.17
CA LEU A 395 -14.74 3.54 26.77
C LEU A 395 -14.87 3.61 28.30
N PRO A 396 -13.96 2.97 29.05
CA PRO A 396 -14.01 2.99 30.49
C PRO A 396 -13.83 4.41 31.01
N SER A 397 -14.60 4.78 32.03
CA SER A 397 -14.39 6.04 32.73
C SER A 397 -13.00 6.06 33.37
N PRO A 398 -12.29 7.21 33.38
CA PRO A 398 -11.01 7.31 34.03
C PRO A 398 -11.13 6.98 35.52
N ASN A 399 -10.28 6.11 36.06
CA ASN A 399 -10.22 5.88 37.50
C ASN A 399 -9.73 7.14 38.19
N SER A 400 -10.57 7.74 39.04
CA SER A 400 -10.16 8.82 39.93
C SER A 400 -9.48 8.21 41.17
N SER A 401 -8.26 7.70 41.04
CA SER A 401 -7.47 7.39 42.23
C SER A 401 -6.93 8.69 42.82
N ILE A 402 -7.26 8.95 44.09
CA ILE A 402 -7.03 10.23 44.79
C ILE A 402 -5.53 10.57 44.96
N ASN A 403 -4.62 9.66 44.58
CA ASN A 403 -3.17 9.80 44.79
C ASN A 403 -2.31 9.75 43.52
N GLU A 404 -2.89 9.68 42.33
CA GLU A 404 -2.12 9.76 41.08
C GLU A 404 -2.51 11.02 40.30
N ASN A 405 -1.52 11.85 39.96
CA ASN A 405 -1.67 13.00 39.07
C ASN A 405 -2.03 12.59 37.60
N GLN A 406 -2.60 11.40 37.39
CA GLN A 406 -2.88 10.81 36.10
C GLN A 406 -4.18 9.98 36.16
N PRO A 407 -5.14 10.24 35.26
CA PRO A 407 -6.26 9.32 35.08
C PRO A 407 -5.74 8.00 34.50
N THR A 408 -5.88 6.91 35.25
CA THR A 408 -5.64 5.55 34.75
C THR A 408 -6.92 5.03 34.10
N TYR A 409 -6.86 4.69 32.81
CA TYR A 409 -7.95 3.98 32.14
C TYR A 409 -7.77 2.48 32.37
N LYS A 410 -8.88 1.79 32.70
CA LYS A 410 -8.89 0.33 32.62
C LYS A 410 -8.71 -0.08 31.16
N LEU A 411 -7.98 -1.16 30.89
CA LEU A 411 -7.91 -1.71 29.54
C LEU A 411 -9.31 -2.15 29.09
N ILE A 412 -9.61 -1.93 27.81
CA ILE A 412 -10.82 -2.41 27.14
C ILE A 412 -10.83 -3.94 27.19
N THR A 413 -11.94 -4.48 27.67
CA THR A 413 -12.22 -5.90 27.81
C THR A 413 -13.35 -6.33 26.87
N LYS A 414 -13.60 -7.63 26.76
CA LYS A 414 -14.67 -8.15 25.87
C LYS A 414 -16.06 -7.68 26.30
N GLU A 415 -16.24 -7.41 27.58
CA GLU A 415 -17.48 -6.91 28.18
C GLU A 415 -17.79 -5.46 27.75
N ASP A 416 -16.78 -4.72 27.31
CA ASP A 416 -16.92 -3.33 26.84
C ASP A 416 -17.36 -3.26 25.37
N ILE A 417 -17.35 -4.40 24.67
CA ILE A 417 -17.61 -4.52 23.23
C ILE A 417 -19.01 -5.06 23.00
N VAL A 418 -19.79 -4.34 22.17
CA VAL A 418 -21.14 -4.70 21.74
C VAL A 418 -21.15 -5.10 20.27
#